data_AF-A0A6A6G0E2-F1
#
_entry.id   AF-A0A6A6G0E2-F1
#
_cell.length_a   1.000
_cell.length_b   1.000
_cell.length_c   1.000
_cell.angle_alpha   90.00
_cell.angle_beta   90.00
_cell.angle_gamma   90.00
#
_symmetry.space_group_name_H-M   'P 1'
#
loop_
_entity.id
_entity.type
_entity.pdbx_description
1 polymer ?
#
loop_
_entity_poly.entity_id
_entity_poly.type
_entity_poly.pdbx_seq_one_letter_code
_entity_poly.pdbx_strand_id
1 'polypeptide(L)'
;MVFTFNIAFTTPVNPPGTSPTLTRQDVWHGMIHTARAPHDFAAHAAGSEVVWESAEGSRLGRTVTMADGGVHTVKGQTIHQQVKIVDEVMVEAETLDSGSKTIMLVSHNPAAVVSASCVDLSFTLMYQLRLENVQAGSDQAKTVEKDYPELAREVATSTIDHIREAKKSGKLSVWASEECRKKTIDATG
;
A
#
# COMPACT_ATOMS: atom_id res chain seq x y z
N MET A 1 -25.50 5.01 10.06
CA MET A 1 -25.40 5.43 8.64
C MET A 1 -23.92 5.39 8.27
N VAL A 2 -23.56 4.94 7.06
CA VAL A 2 -22.15 4.88 6.61
C VAL A 2 -22.01 5.67 5.31
N PHE A 3 -21.11 6.66 5.30
CA PHE A 3 -20.67 7.33 4.08
C PHE A 3 -19.54 6.53 3.45
N THR A 4 -19.58 6.35 2.13
CA THR A 4 -18.53 5.64 1.38
C THR A 4 -17.97 6.54 0.28
N PHE A 5 -16.66 6.67 0.22
CA PHE A 5 -15.94 7.39 -0.83
C PHE A 5 -14.92 6.47 -1.48
N ASN A 6 -15.09 6.20 -2.77
CA ASN A 6 -14.23 5.30 -3.52
C ASN A 6 -13.39 6.10 -4.52
N ILE A 7 -12.08 5.85 -4.56
CA ILE A 7 -11.18 6.53 -5.49
C ILE A 7 -10.00 5.64 -5.87
N ALA A 8 -9.47 5.84 -7.07
CA ALA A 8 -8.28 5.17 -7.55
C ALA A 8 -7.39 6.13 -8.33
N PHE A 9 -6.08 5.98 -8.18
CA PHE A 9 -5.07 6.68 -8.98
C PHE A 9 -4.09 5.68 -9.57
N THR A 10 -3.77 5.86 -10.85
CA THR A 10 -2.77 5.06 -11.56
C THR A 10 -1.63 5.97 -12.02
N THR A 11 -0.40 5.52 -11.79
CA THR A 11 0.82 6.22 -12.21
C THR A 11 1.75 5.25 -12.94
N PRO A 12 2.51 5.69 -13.97
CA PRO A 12 3.60 4.89 -14.50
C PRO A 12 4.63 4.62 -13.39
N VAL A 13 5.16 3.40 -13.34
CA VAL A 13 6.23 3.04 -12.39
C VAL A 13 7.54 3.74 -12.76
N ASN A 14 7.81 3.87 -14.06
CA ASN A 14 9.02 4.50 -14.60
C ASN A 14 8.66 5.68 -15.51
N PRO A 15 8.21 6.83 -14.98
CA PRO A 15 7.99 8.01 -15.80
C PRO A 15 9.32 8.51 -16.41
N PRO A 16 9.26 9.23 -17.54
CA PRO A 16 10.46 9.75 -18.20
C PRO A 16 11.34 10.57 -17.24
N GLY A 17 12.65 10.34 -17.28
CA GLY A 17 13.63 11.07 -16.46
C GLY A 17 13.81 10.54 -15.03
N THR A 18 13.14 9.45 -14.64
CA THR A 18 13.34 8.84 -13.32
C THR A 18 14.49 7.82 -13.30
N SER A 19 15.22 7.77 -12.17
CA SER A 19 16.32 6.85 -11.94
C SER A 19 16.46 6.52 -10.44
N PRO A 20 16.79 5.26 -10.05
CA PRO A 20 16.94 4.10 -10.92
C PRO A 20 15.61 3.62 -11.52
N THR A 21 15.71 2.94 -12.68
CA THR A 21 14.57 2.21 -13.25
C THR A 21 14.17 1.06 -12.32
N LEU A 22 12.88 0.97 -12.00
CA LEU A 22 12.30 -0.10 -11.21
C LEU A 22 11.81 -1.22 -12.11
N THR A 23 12.19 -2.45 -11.77
CA THR A 23 11.66 -3.67 -12.38
C THR A 23 10.39 -4.12 -11.65
N ARG A 24 9.65 -5.07 -12.22
CA ARG A 24 8.47 -5.68 -11.59
C ARG A 24 8.82 -6.25 -10.22
N GLN A 25 9.96 -6.93 -10.12
CA GLN A 25 10.42 -7.49 -8.87
C GLN A 25 10.74 -6.41 -7.82
N ASP A 26 11.34 -5.28 -8.23
CA ASP A 26 11.60 -4.16 -7.32
C ASP A 26 10.30 -3.60 -6.74
N VAL A 27 9.30 -3.37 -7.60
CA VAL A 27 7.98 -2.87 -7.17
C VAL A 27 7.32 -3.86 -6.23
N TRP A 28 7.39 -5.15 -6.54
CA TRP A 28 6.78 -6.19 -5.71
C TRP A 28 7.37 -6.24 -4.30
N HIS A 29 8.71 -6.26 -4.18
CA HIS A 29 9.36 -6.25 -2.86
C HIS A 29 8.99 -5.00 -2.05
N GLY A 30 8.87 -3.84 -2.72
CA GLY A 30 8.38 -2.62 -2.08
C GLY A 30 6.94 -2.75 -1.58
N MET A 31 6.02 -3.27 -2.40
CA MET A 31 4.61 -3.49 -2.01
C MET A 31 4.50 -4.46 -0.82
N ILE A 32 5.27 -5.54 -0.83
CA ILE A 32 5.30 -6.53 0.24
C ILE A 32 5.87 -5.94 1.54
N HIS A 33 6.87 -5.07 1.45
CA HIS A 33 7.35 -4.33 2.61
C HIS A 33 6.25 -3.43 3.18
N THR A 34 5.59 -2.63 2.34
CA THR A 34 4.45 -1.78 2.73
C THR A 34 3.29 -2.58 3.33
N ALA A 35 3.09 -3.84 2.92
CA ALA A 35 2.10 -4.74 3.51
C ALA A 35 2.39 -5.07 4.99
N ARG A 36 3.66 -5.03 5.41
CA ARG A 36 4.09 -5.33 6.79
C ARG A 36 4.43 -4.06 7.59
N ALA A 37 4.99 -3.06 6.94
CA ALA A 37 5.50 -1.82 7.52
C ALA A 37 5.03 -0.58 6.73
N PRO A 38 3.72 -0.26 6.71
CA PRO A 38 3.19 0.88 5.96
C PRO A 38 3.73 2.23 6.42
N HIS A 39 4.20 2.34 7.67
CA HIS A 39 4.77 3.57 8.23
C HIS A 39 6.08 4.01 7.55
N ASP A 40 6.78 3.11 6.86
CA ASP A 40 7.97 3.46 6.07
C ASP A 40 7.61 4.19 4.76
N PHE A 41 6.33 4.19 4.37
CA PHE A 41 5.85 4.72 3.09
C PHE A 41 4.78 5.81 3.25
N ALA A 42 3.96 5.71 4.29
CA ALA A 42 2.85 6.61 4.53
C ALA A 42 3.13 7.48 5.75
N ALA A 43 3.37 8.78 5.54
CA ALA A 43 3.65 9.74 6.61
C ALA A 43 2.54 9.82 7.68
N HIS A 44 1.31 9.46 7.31
CA HIS A 44 0.16 9.39 8.23
C HIS A 44 0.13 8.10 9.08
N ALA A 45 1.08 7.18 8.93
CA ALA A 45 1.28 6.02 9.77
C ALA A 45 2.57 6.19 10.60
N ALA A 46 2.44 6.21 11.92
CA ALA A 46 3.55 6.39 12.86
C ALA A 46 4.28 5.07 13.18
N GLY A 47 3.60 3.94 13.05
CA GLY A 47 4.16 2.62 13.32
C GLY A 47 3.18 1.51 12.99
N SER A 48 3.68 0.28 12.95
CA SER A 48 2.84 -0.91 12.72
C SER A 48 3.48 -2.16 13.30
N GLU A 49 2.64 -3.13 13.65
CA GLU A 49 3.06 -4.44 14.14
C GLU A 49 2.26 -5.54 13.45
N VAL A 50 2.95 -6.56 12.94
CA VAL A 50 2.29 -7.77 12.42
C VAL A 50 1.92 -8.66 13.60
N VAL A 51 0.62 -8.90 13.79
CA VAL A 51 0.09 -9.68 14.92
C VAL A 51 -0.08 -11.16 14.60
N TRP A 52 -0.28 -11.49 13.32
CA TRP A 52 -0.29 -12.85 12.80
C TRP A 52 0.00 -12.84 11.31
N GLU A 53 0.55 -13.94 10.78
CA GLU A 53 0.81 -14.13 9.35
C GLU A 53 0.47 -15.60 9.02
N SER A 54 -0.21 -15.84 7.89
CA SER A 54 -0.45 -17.20 7.40
C SER A 54 0.87 -17.86 7.01
N ALA A 55 0.96 -19.19 7.11
CA ALA A 55 2.16 -19.95 6.73
C ALA A 55 2.62 -19.66 5.29
N GLU A 56 1.68 -19.45 4.35
CA GLU A 56 2.01 -19.15 2.96
C GLU A 56 2.34 -17.67 2.71
N GLY A 57 2.30 -16.82 3.74
CA GLY A 57 2.50 -15.38 3.63
C GLY A 57 1.45 -14.63 2.80
N SER A 58 0.35 -15.29 2.41
CA SER A 58 -0.70 -14.71 1.57
C SER A 58 -1.71 -13.87 2.35
N ARG A 59 -1.73 -13.99 3.69
CA ARG A 59 -2.57 -13.21 4.58
C ARG A 59 -1.79 -12.82 5.83
N LEU A 60 -2.05 -11.62 6.35
CA LEU A 60 -1.54 -11.21 7.66
C LEU A 60 -2.53 -10.29 8.37
N GLY A 61 -2.42 -10.25 9.69
CA GLY A 61 -3.06 -9.24 10.52
C GLY A 61 -2.00 -8.26 11.00
N ARG A 62 -2.33 -6.96 11.02
CA ARG A 62 -1.45 -5.93 11.57
C ARG A 62 -2.22 -4.88 12.36
N THR A 63 -1.54 -4.26 13.31
CA THR A 63 -1.94 -2.98 13.88
C THR A 63 -1.20 -1.85 13.17
N VAL A 64 -1.84 -0.69 13.04
CA VAL A 64 -1.19 0.54 12.54
C VAL A 64 -1.54 1.67 13.47
N THR A 65 -0.52 2.33 14.01
CA THR A 65 -0.67 3.54 14.82
C THR A 65 -0.64 4.74 13.89
N MET A 66 -1.70 5.55 13.91
CA MET A 66 -1.85 6.69 13.01
C MET A 66 -1.04 7.89 13.53
N ALA A 67 -0.33 8.55 12.62
CA ALA A 67 0.31 9.83 12.86
C ALA A 67 -0.71 10.98 12.68
N ASP A 68 -0.22 12.21 12.67
CA ASP A 68 -1.02 13.37 12.24
C ASP A 68 -1.21 13.36 10.71
N GLY A 69 -2.19 14.11 10.19
CA GLY A 69 -2.41 14.27 8.76
C GLY A 69 -3.29 13.22 8.08
N GLY A 70 -3.89 12.29 8.84
CA GLY A 70 -4.98 11.46 8.32
C GLY A 70 -6.29 12.26 8.21
N VAL A 71 -6.94 12.26 7.04
CA VAL A 71 -8.20 13.01 6.79
C VAL A 71 -9.36 12.57 7.70
N HIS A 72 -9.29 11.34 8.24
CA HIS A 72 -10.38 10.73 9.02
C HIS A 72 -9.90 9.90 10.21
N THR A 73 -8.63 10.00 10.57
CA THR A 73 -8.05 9.29 11.72
C THR A 73 -7.44 10.27 12.69
N VAL A 74 -7.58 10.00 13.98
CA VAL A 74 -7.00 10.84 15.02
C VAL A 74 -5.57 10.41 15.29
N LYS A 75 -4.66 11.35 15.51
CA LYS A 75 -3.29 11.06 15.92
C LYS A 75 -3.27 10.13 17.14
N GLY A 76 -2.48 9.07 17.07
CA GLY A 76 -2.37 8.05 18.12
C GLY A 76 -3.48 6.99 18.10
N GLN A 77 -4.48 7.12 17.22
CA GLN A 77 -5.45 6.05 16.99
C GLN A 77 -4.72 4.80 16.47
N THR A 78 -5.04 3.65 17.03
CA THR A 78 -4.58 2.35 16.50
C THR A 78 -5.71 1.74 15.70
N ILE A 79 -5.43 1.35 14.46
CA ILE A 79 -6.36 0.61 13.60
C ILE A 79 -5.88 -0.83 13.43
N HIS A 80 -6.83 -1.76 13.34
CA HIS A 80 -6.55 -3.16 13.07
C HIS A 80 -6.86 -3.46 11.62
N GLN A 81 -5.92 -4.09 10.91
CA GLN A 81 -6.08 -4.43 9.51
C GLN A 81 -5.85 -5.91 9.25
N GLN A 82 -6.69 -6.47 8.39
CA GLN A 82 -6.36 -7.71 7.69
C GLN A 82 -5.80 -7.37 6.32
N VAL A 83 -4.72 -8.04 5.94
CA VAL A 83 -4.06 -7.85 4.66
C VAL A 83 -4.14 -9.15 3.87
N LYS A 84 -4.51 -9.03 2.60
CA LYS A 84 -4.52 -10.09 1.60
C LYS A 84 -3.47 -9.77 0.54
N ILE A 85 -2.64 -10.74 0.24
CA ILE A 85 -1.58 -10.65 -0.76
C ILE A 85 -1.94 -11.62 -1.89
N VAL A 86 -2.01 -11.10 -3.11
CA VAL A 86 -2.08 -11.89 -4.33
C VAL A 86 -0.74 -11.73 -5.01
N ASP A 87 0.03 -12.82 -5.02
CA ASP A 87 1.45 -12.81 -5.37
C ASP A 87 1.69 -12.10 -6.70
N GLU A 88 2.70 -11.24 -6.71
CA GLU A 88 3.17 -10.49 -7.88
C GLU A 88 2.20 -9.47 -8.49
N VAL A 89 1.02 -9.25 -7.87
CA VAL A 89 -0.05 -8.44 -8.47
C VAL A 89 -0.66 -7.43 -7.49
N MET A 90 -1.02 -7.85 -6.28
CA MET A 90 -1.91 -7.04 -5.42
C MET A 90 -1.65 -7.22 -3.93
N VAL A 91 -1.80 -6.12 -3.19
CA VAL A 91 -1.91 -6.09 -1.73
C VAL A 91 -3.18 -5.32 -1.37
N GLU A 92 -4.10 -5.95 -0.65
CA GLU A 92 -5.32 -5.34 -0.11
C GLU A 92 -5.25 -5.32 1.41
N ALA A 93 -5.35 -4.15 2.02
CA ALA A 93 -5.47 -3.97 3.46
C ALA A 93 -6.89 -3.47 3.79
N GLU A 94 -7.62 -4.22 4.62
CA GLU A 94 -8.95 -3.86 5.10
C GLU A 94 -8.89 -3.56 6.61
N THR A 95 -9.35 -2.37 6.99
CA THR A 95 -9.49 -1.97 8.39
C THR A 95 -10.72 -2.65 8.99
N LEU A 96 -10.52 -3.52 9.99
CA LEU A 96 -11.55 -4.40 10.53
C LEU A 96 -12.75 -3.65 11.11
N ASP A 97 -12.51 -2.52 11.77
CA ASP A 97 -13.58 -1.77 12.45
C ASP A 97 -14.50 -1.03 11.48
N SER A 98 -13.96 -0.48 10.38
CA SER A 98 -14.72 0.34 9.43
C SER A 98 -15.08 -0.39 8.13
N GLY A 99 -14.36 -1.47 7.80
CA GLY A 99 -14.35 -2.08 6.47
C GLY A 99 -13.73 -1.20 5.39
N SER A 100 -13.01 -0.14 5.76
CA SER A 100 -12.27 0.68 4.78
C SER A 100 -11.14 -0.13 4.17
N LYS A 101 -10.87 0.05 2.87
CA LYS A 101 -9.85 -0.70 2.14
C LYS A 101 -8.83 0.21 1.49
N THR A 102 -7.59 -0.23 1.50
CA THR A 102 -6.49 0.29 0.67
C THR A 102 -5.99 -0.86 -0.18
N ILE A 103 -5.93 -0.66 -1.49
CA ILE A 103 -5.47 -1.68 -2.43
C ILE A 103 -4.33 -1.10 -3.26
N MET A 104 -3.17 -1.75 -3.22
CA MET A 104 -2.06 -1.51 -4.13
C MET A 104 -2.07 -2.60 -5.20
N LEU A 105 -1.93 -2.21 -6.46
CA LEU A 105 -1.89 -3.12 -7.59
C LEU A 105 -0.77 -2.71 -8.54
N VAL A 106 -0.01 -3.69 -9.03
CA VAL A 106 0.95 -3.51 -10.13
C VAL A 106 0.46 -4.26 -11.36
N SER A 107 0.50 -3.61 -12.52
CA SER A 107 0.06 -4.18 -13.79
C SER A 107 1.10 -3.97 -14.88
N HIS A 108 1.20 -4.94 -15.78
CA HIS A 108 1.92 -4.80 -17.05
C HIS A 108 1.13 -3.89 -17.98
N ASN A 109 1.83 -3.01 -18.70
CA ASN A 109 1.21 -2.26 -19.78
C ASN A 109 0.98 -3.19 -21.00
N PRO A 110 0.04 -2.89 -21.91
CA PRO A 110 -0.37 -3.84 -22.96
C PRO A 110 0.75 -4.33 -23.90
N ALA A 111 1.81 -3.54 -24.07
CA ALA A 111 2.95 -3.88 -24.93
C ALA A 111 4.13 -4.51 -24.16
N ALA A 112 4.01 -4.67 -22.84
CA ALA A 112 5.08 -5.15 -21.99
C ALA A 112 5.37 -6.64 -22.22
N VAL A 113 6.66 -7.01 -22.16
CA VAL A 113 7.07 -8.41 -22.08
C VAL A 113 7.05 -8.83 -20.61
N VAL A 114 6.18 -9.78 -20.27
CA VAL A 114 5.99 -10.25 -18.89
C VAL A 114 7.24 -10.99 -18.40
N SER A 115 7.91 -10.43 -17.39
CA SER A 115 9.06 -11.03 -16.70
C SER A 115 9.29 -10.35 -15.36
N ALA A 116 10.13 -10.94 -14.50
CA ALA A 116 10.57 -10.30 -13.25
C ALA A 116 11.33 -8.99 -13.49
N SER A 117 12.04 -8.88 -14.62
CA SER A 117 12.81 -7.71 -15.04
C SER A 117 12.00 -6.70 -15.85
N CYS A 118 10.69 -6.92 -16.07
CA CYS A 118 9.84 -6.00 -16.81
C CYS A 118 9.84 -4.61 -16.15
N VAL A 119 9.96 -3.56 -16.97
CA VAL A 119 9.99 -2.15 -16.52
C VAL A 119 8.80 -1.35 -17.05
N ASP A 120 8.01 -1.93 -17.97
CA ASP A 120 6.84 -1.29 -18.56
C ASP A 120 5.59 -1.63 -17.73
N LEU A 121 5.44 -0.89 -16.63
CA LEU A 121 4.48 -1.17 -15.57
C LEU A 121 3.69 0.08 -15.18
N SER A 122 2.46 -0.15 -14.72
CA SER A 122 1.64 0.83 -14.03
C SER A 122 1.40 0.39 -12.59
N PHE A 123 1.36 1.36 -11.68
CA PHE A 123 0.98 1.16 -10.29
C PHE A 123 -0.34 1.85 -10.02
N THR A 124 -1.27 1.14 -9.41
CA THR A 124 -2.58 1.65 -9.03
C THR A 124 -2.77 1.56 -7.53
N LEU A 125 -3.17 2.68 -6.94
CA LEU A 125 -3.58 2.76 -5.54
C LEU A 125 -5.09 3.06 -5.50
N MET A 126 -5.84 2.24 -4.78
CA MET A 126 -7.28 2.37 -4.63
C MET A 126 -7.65 2.48 -3.17
N TYR A 127 -8.64 3.32 -2.88
CA TYR A 127 -9.24 3.44 -1.57
C TYR A 127 -10.75 3.21 -1.66
N GLN A 128 -11.26 2.42 -0.73
CA GLN A 128 -12.65 2.42 -0.34
C GLN A 128 -12.71 2.95 1.09
N LEU A 129 -12.99 4.24 1.23
CA LEU A 129 -13.12 4.87 2.53
C LEU A 129 -14.54 4.68 3.05
N ARG A 130 -14.69 4.17 4.27
CA ARG A 130 -15.99 4.00 4.94
C ARG A 130 -15.97 4.77 6.27
N LEU A 131 -16.84 5.77 6.39
CA LEU A 131 -16.97 6.59 7.58
C LEU A 131 -18.33 6.38 8.23
N GLU A 132 -18.31 5.87 9.47
CA GLU A 132 -19.52 5.75 10.27
C GLU A 132 -20.02 7.11 10.73
N ASN A 133 -21.33 7.24 10.85
CA ASN A 133 -22.02 8.43 11.36
C ASN A 133 -21.81 9.71 10.54
N VAL A 134 -21.26 9.59 9.32
CA VAL A 134 -21.20 10.67 8.34
C VAL A 134 -22.40 10.56 7.41
N GLN A 135 -23.15 11.65 7.27
CA GLN A 135 -24.29 11.74 6.36
C GLN A 135 -23.84 12.27 4.99
N ALA A 136 -24.34 11.66 3.91
CA ALA A 136 -24.11 12.16 2.56
C ALA A 136 -24.62 13.61 2.41
N GLY A 137 -23.81 14.47 1.79
CA GLY A 137 -24.11 15.90 1.63
C GLY A 137 -23.88 16.77 2.88
N SER A 138 -23.49 16.18 4.01
CA SER A 138 -23.01 16.94 5.18
C SER A 138 -21.70 17.67 4.88
N ASP A 139 -21.36 18.66 5.68
CA ASP A 139 -20.10 19.40 5.52
C ASP A 139 -18.88 18.49 5.70
N GLN A 140 -18.95 17.51 6.60
CA GLN A 140 -17.90 16.50 6.76
C GLN A 140 -17.73 15.64 5.50
N ALA A 141 -18.84 15.20 4.87
CA ALA A 141 -18.77 14.46 3.61
C ALA A 141 -18.13 15.30 2.49
N LYS A 142 -18.49 16.58 2.38
CA LYS A 142 -17.91 17.50 1.38
C LYS A 142 -16.41 17.72 1.60
N THR A 143 -15.96 17.83 2.85
CA THR A 143 -14.52 17.92 3.16
C THR A 143 -13.78 16.67 2.70
N VAL A 144 -14.33 15.48 2.95
CA VAL A 144 -13.74 14.22 2.48
C VAL A 144 -13.69 14.16 0.96
N GLU A 145 -14.78 14.51 0.28
CA GLU A 145 -14.84 14.55 -1.18
C GLU A 145 -13.83 15.52 -1.81
N LYS A 146 -13.51 16.60 -1.10
CA LYS A 146 -12.55 17.62 -1.53
C LYS A 146 -11.10 17.21 -1.27
N ASP A 147 -10.77 16.79 -0.05
CA ASP A 147 -9.39 16.68 0.42
C ASP A 147 -8.81 15.26 0.24
N TYR A 148 -9.65 14.23 0.33
CA TYR A 148 -9.20 12.84 0.20
C TYR A 148 -8.58 12.49 -1.17
N PRO A 149 -9.04 13.06 -2.31
CA PRO A 149 -8.40 12.86 -3.60
C PRO A 149 -6.96 13.35 -3.69
N GLU A 150 -6.60 14.44 -3.01
CA GLU A 150 -5.23 14.95 -3.01
C GLU A 150 -4.30 14.00 -2.25
N LEU A 151 -4.72 13.58 -1.05
CA LEU A 151 -3.99 12.60 -0.26
C LEU A 151 -3.80 11.28 -1.02
N ALA A 152 -4.87 10.74 -1.62
CA ALA A 152 -4.78 9.48 -2.36
C ALA A 152 -3.86 9.58 -3.59
N ARG A 153 -3.83 10.73 -4.27
CA ARG A 153 -2.91 11.00 -5.39
C ARG A 153 -1.46 11.06 -4.92
N GLU A 154 -1.20 11.79 -3.83
CA GLU A 154 0.14 11.91 -3.25
C GLU A 154 0.69 10.57 -2.81
N VAL A 155 -0.11 9.74 -2.14
CA VAL A 155 0.32 8.40 -1.70
C VAL A 155 0.62 7.50 -2.90
N ALA A 156 -0.16 7.60 -3.99
CA ALA A 156 0.08 6.81 -5.20
C ALA A 156 1.43 7.11 -5.83
N THR A 157 1.81 8.39 -5.93
CA THR A 157 3.10 8.80 -6.50
C THR A 157 4.26 8.56 -5.54
N SER A 158 4.12 8.96 -4.27
CA SER A 158 5.19 8.85 -3.27
C SER A 158 5.55 7.40 -2.93
N THR A 159 4.60 6.47 -3.01
CA THR A 159 4.90 5.03 -2.83
C THR A 159 5.98 4.57 -3.80
N ILE A 160 5.85 4.91 -5.09
CA ILE A 160 6.83 4.52 -6.10
C ILE A 160 8.17 5.23 -5.89
N ASP A 161 8.16 6.49 -5.46
CA ASP A 161 9.37 7.23 -5.15
C ASP A 161 10.12 6.64 -3.95
N HIS A 162 9.42 6.20 -2.92
CA HIS A 162 10.01 5.49 -1.78
C HIS A 162 10.62 4.15 -2.18
N ILE A 163 9.95 3.36 -3.05
CA ILE A 163 10.54 2.12 -3.58
C ILE A 163 11.83 2.43 -4.35
N ARG A 164 11.81 3.51 -5.15
CA ARG A 164 12.98 3.95 -5.92
C ARG A 164 14.13 4.38 -5.03
N GLU A 165 13.86 5.13 -3.97
CA GLU A 165 14.88 5.52 -2.99
C GLU A 165 15.40 4.31 -2.19
N ALA A 166 14.52 3.36 -1.85
CA ALA A 166 14.93 2.11 -1.21
C ALA A 166 15.85 1.27 -2.11
N LYS A 167 15.59 1.24 -3.42
CA LYS A 167 16.50 0.61 -4.40
C LYS A 167 17.84 1.32 -4.45
N LYS A 168 17.83 2.65 -4.56
CA LYS A 168 19.03 3.48 -4.64
C LYS A 168 19.91 3.36 -3.40
N SER A 169 19.31 3.28 -2.22
CA SER A 169 20.01 3.13 -0.94
C SER A 169 20.39 1.68 -0.60
N GLY A 170 19.99 0.70 -1.41
CA GLY A 170 20.23 -0.72 -1.17
C GLY A 170 19.31 -1.37 -0.13
N LYS A 171 18.40 -0.61 0.50
CA LYS A 171 17.39 -1.13 1.44
C LYS A 171 16.47 -2.16 0.81
N LEU A 172 16.10 -1.98 -0.46
CA LEU A 172 15.21 -2.89 -1.17
C LEU A 172 15.78 -4.32 -1.24
N SER A 173 17.10 -4.45 -1.36
CA SER A 173 17.81 -5.73 -1.35
C SER A 173 17.70 -6.43 0.01
N VAL A 174 17.72 -5.66 1.10
CA VAL A 174 17.54 -6.17 2.47
C VAL A 174 16.12 -6.71 2.60
N TRP A 175 15.10 -5.94 2.20
CA TRP A 175 13.70 -6.35 2.25
C TRP A 175 13.45 -7.64 1.44
N ALA A 176 14.03 -7.74 0.25
CA ALA A 176 13.95 -8.95 -0.58
C ALA A 176 14.53 -10.20 0.11
N SER A 177 15.65 -10.04 0.81
CA SER A 177 16.30 -11.13 1.53
C SER A 177 15.48 -11.60 2.73
N GLU A 178 14.81 -10.67 3.42
CA GLU A 178 13.93 -10.98 4.55
C GLU A 178 12.68 -11.75 4.10
N GLU A 179 12.09 -11.35 2.95
CA GLU A 179 10.98 -12.07 2.34
C GLU A 179 11.38 -13.50 1.93
N CYS A 180 12.52 -13.66 1.27
CA CYS A 180 13.02 -14.96 0.82
C CYS A 180 13.31 -15.90 2.00
N ARG A 181 13.91 -15.37 3.09
CA ARG A 181 14.17 -16.14 4.31
C ARG A 181 12.89 -16.65 4.94
N LYS A 182 11.83 -15.84 4.98
CA LYS A 182 10.51 -16.28 5.49
C LYS A 182 9.94 -17.43 4.66
N LYS A 183 9.89 -17.28 3.33
CA LYS A 183 9.39 -18.33 2.41
C LYS A 183 10.15 -19.67 2.55
N THR A 184 11.44 -19.62 2.89
CA THR A 184 12.26 -20.83 3.02
C THR A 184 12.01 -21.56 4.34
N ILE A 185 11.85 -20.84 5.45
CA ILE A 185 11.57 -21.45 6.77
C ILE A 185 10.23 -22.17 6.74
N ASP A 186 9.20 -21.52 6.19
CA ASP A 186 7.84 -22.07 6.16
C ASP A 186 7.67 -23.26 5.21
N ALA A 187 8.56 -23.43 4.21
CA ALA A 187 8.57 -24.58 3.31
C ALA A 187 9.23 -25.84 3.91
N THR A 188 9.85 -25.74 5.09
CA THR A 188 10.62 -26.83 5.73
C THR A 188 10.06 -27.30 7.08
N GLY A 189 8.95 -26.72 7.53
CA GLY A 189 8.20 -27.11 8.73
C GLY A 189 6.85 -27.74 8.40
#